data_AF-A0A1E4TVK1-F1
#
_entry.id   AF-A0A1E4TVK1-F1
#
_cell.length_a   1.000
_cell.length_b   1.000
_cell.length_c   1.000
_cell.angle_alpha   90.00
_cell.angle_beta   90.00
_cell.angle_gamma   90.00
#
_symmetry.space_group_name_H-M   'P 1'
#
loop_
_entity.id
_entity.type
_entity.pdbx_description
1 polymer ?
#
loop_
_entity_poly.entity_id
_entity_poly.type
_entity_poly.pdbx_seq_one_letter_code
_entity_poly.pdbx_strand_id
1 'polypeptide(L)'
;MVAPTAVKDITNIDNNVGVESVGMDMNTGVGVGIRGAGNGNDDKDEDEDDDEVLIDAERAGQDEEDTVASSVKEQSGVILDESGKPKFTSAASSGQKVKLESRKVPVPPHRMSPLKNSWLKIYPPLVDHLKLQVRMNLKTKTVELRSCNKTTDPGALQKGADFIKAFTLGFDIDDAIALLRLDDLYIETFEIKDIKTLKGDHLSRAIGRIAGKDGRTKFAIENSTRTRIVLADSKIHILGGFTHIKLARHAVVSLILGSPPGKIYGNLRTVSSRMKERY
;
A
#
# COMPACT_ATOMS: atom_id res chain seq x y z
N MET A 1 -5.33 66.48 -23.76
CA MET A 1 -6.21 65.31 -23.53
C MET A 1 -5.47 64.42 -22.54
N VAL A 2 -5.91 64.10 -21.32
CA VAL A 2 -7.24 64.02 -20.72
C VAL A 2 -7.09 64.24 -19.19
N ALA A 3 -8.17 64.74 -18.58
CA ALA A 3 -8.37 65.09 -17.18
C ALA A 3 -8.14 63.96 -16.14
N PRO A 4 -7.97 64.30 -14.85
CA PRO A 4 -8.10 63.33 -13.76
C PRO A 4 -9.57 63.23 -13.32
N THR A 5 -10.12 62.01 -13.30
CA THR A 5 -11.47 61.72 -12.81
C THR A 5 -11.40 60.94 -11.50
N ALA A 6 -12.14 61.46 -10.52
CA ALA A 6 -12.40 60.88 -9.21
C ALA A 6 -13.00 59.46 -9.28
N VAL A 7 -12.62 58.60 -8.33
CA VAL A 7 -13.36 57.39 -8.00
C VAL A 7 -13.70 57.40 -6.52
N LYS A 8 -14.99 57.20 -6.28
CA LYS A 8 -15.74 57.35 -5.03
C LYS A 8 -15.50 56.19 -4.06
N ASP A 9 -15.56 56.56 -2.78
CA ASP A 9 -15.76 55.69 -1.63
C ASP A 9 -16.96 54.76 -1.81
N ILE A 10 -16.76 53.48 -1.46
CA ILE A 10 -17.84 52.52 -1.22
C ILE A 10 -17.81 52.18 0.26
N THR A 11 -18.92 52.54 0.90
CA THR A 11 -19.27 52.38 2.30
C THR A 11 -19.36 50.92 2.72
N ASN A 12 -18.73 50.62 3.87
CA ASN A 12 -18.95 49.44 4.69
C ASN A 12 -20.44 49.29 5.03
N ILE A 13 -20.95 48.07 4.87
CA ILE A 13 -22.26 47.66 5.39
C ILE A 13 -21.99 46.66 6.51
N ASP A 14 -22.27 47.12 7.73
CA ASP A 14 -22.38 46.33 8.94
C ASP A 14 -23.51 45.30 8.79
N ASN A 15 -23.24 44.05 9.16
CA ASN A 15 -24.29 43.11 9.56
C ASN A 15 -23.86 42.35 10.81
N ASN A 16 -24.29 42.93 11.91
CA ASN A 16 -24.30 42.43 13.27
C ASN A 16 -25.38 41.34 13.39
N VAL A 17 -24.97 40.09 13.66
CA VAL A 17 -25.85 39.06 14.24
C VAL A 17 -25.11 38.49 15.44
N GLY A 18 -25.39 39.08 16.60
CA GLY A 18 -25.06 38.51 17.89
C GLY A 18 -25.92 37.29 18.18
N VAL A 19 -25.26 36.21 18.61
CA VAL A 19 -25.90 35.06 19.25
C VAL A 19 -25.31 34.97 20.65
N GLU A 20 -26.14 35.29 21.63
CA GLU A 20 -25.86 35.17 23.06
C GLU A 20 -25.92 33.71 23.52
N SER A 21 -24.89 33.34 24.28
CA SER A 21 -24.85 32.45 25.45
C SER A 21 -25.98 31.45 25.70
N VAL A 22 -25.60 30.17 25.79
CA VAL A 22 -26.01 29.31 26.91
C VAL A 22 -24.76 28.60 27.44
N GLY A 23 -24.25 29.11 28.57
CA GLY A 23 -23.29 28.40 29.41
C GLY A 23 -24.04 27.39 30.27
N MET A 24 -23.48 26.19 30.39
CA MET A 24 -24.00 25.12 31.23
C MET A 24 -22.86 24.59 32.07
N ASP A 25 -22.67 25.21 33.23
CA ASP A 25 -21.94 24.65 34.36
C ASP A 25 -22.84 24.81 35.58
N MET A 26 -23.11 23.72 36.30
CA MET A 26 -22.95 23.64 37.76
C MET A 26 -23.40 22.28 38.33
N ASN A 27 -22.72 21.94 39.44
CA ASN A 27 -23.11 21.09 40.57
C ASN A 27 -22.81 19.58 40.47
N THR A 28 -21.72 19.08 41.07
CA THR A 28 -21.40 18.82 42.51
C THR A 28 -22.08 17.61 43.14
N GLY A 29 -21.28 16.79 43.83
CA GLY A 29 -21.69 15.73 44.77
C GLY A 29 -20.64 14.62 44.76
N VAL A 30 -19.55 14.71 45.54
CA VAL A 30 -19.42 14.31 46.96
C VAL A 30 -19.91 12.88 47.22
N GLY A 31 -19.00 11.99 47.63
CA GLY A 31 -19.40 10.73 48.26
C GLY A 31 -18.31 9.65 48.36
N VAL A 32 -17.52 9.69 49.45
CA VAL A 32 -17.16 8.56 50.36
C VAL A 32 -16.73 7.23 49.68
N GLY A 33 -15.47 6.79 49.68
CA GLY A 33 -14.67 6.41 50.86
C GLY A 33 -15.07 5.00 51.35
N ILE A 34 -14.20 3.99 51.19
CA ILE A 34 -13.96 2.89 52.17
C ILE A 34 -12.81 1.99 51.66
N ARG A 35 -11.82 1.79 52.55
CA ARG A 35 -10.75 0.79 52.51
C ARG A 35 -11.20 -0.45 53.28
N GLY A 36 -10.67 -1.61 52.90
CA GLY A 36 -10.61 -2.85 53.72
C GLY A 36 -10.34 -4.03 52.78
N ALA A 37 -9.12 -4.55 52.64
CA ALA A 37 -8.31 -5.33 53.59
C ALA A 37 -8.88 -6.73 53.88
N GLY A 38 -8.12 -7.76 53.48
CA GLY A 38 -7.83 -8.89 54.37
C GLY A 38 -8.38 -10.28 54.00
N ASN A 39 -7.44 -11.23 53.94
CA ASN A 39 -7.52 -12.70 54.07
C ASN A 39 -8.20 -13.49 52.94
N GLY A 40 -7.67 -14.64 52.49
CA GLY A 40 -6.74 -15.59 53.11
C GLY A 40 -7.43 -16.94 53.30
N ASN A 41 -6.73 -18.03 52.94
CA ASN A 41 -7.04 -19.48 52.97
C ASN A 41 -7.26 -20.06 51.56
N ASP A 42 -6.33 -20.89 51.05
CA ASP A 42 -6.06 -22.31 51.40
C ASP A 42 -7.23 -23.21 50.98
N ASP A 43 -7.04 -24.02 49.94
CA ASP A 43 -6.86 -25.47 50.09
C ASP A 43 -6.64 -26.17 48.74
N LYS A 44 -5.94 -27.31 48.84
CA LYS A 44 -5.54 -28.28 47.82
C LYS A 44 -6.72 -29.18 47.38
N ASP A 45 -6.53 -29.88 46.26
CA ASP A 45 -6.80 -31.32 46.00
C ASP A 45 -6.69 -31.50 44.45
N GLU A 46 -5.78 -32.31 43.89
CA GLU A 46 -5.88 -33.79 43.62
C GLU A 46 -7.15 -34.12 42.78
N ASP A 47 -7.19 -34.84 41.67
CA ASP A 47 -6.26 -35.65 40.86
C ASP A 47 -6.91 -35.87 39.46
N GLU A 48 -6.11 -36.41 38.53
CA GLU A 48 -6.41 -37.35 37.42
C GLU A 48 -7.79 -37.36 36.73
N ASP A 49 -7.77 -37.25 35.39
CA ASP A 49 -8.39 -38.27 34.52
C ASP A 49 -7.83 -38.15 33.08
N ASP A 50 -7.20 -39.23 32.64
CA ASP A 50 -6.85 -39.56 31.27
C ASP A 50 -8.13 -39.82 30.45
N ASP A 51 -8.17 -39.40 29.18
CA ASP A 51 -9.01 -40.08 28.19
C ASP A 51 -8.36 -40.01 26.79
N GLU A 52 -7.75 -41.13 26.41
CA GLU A 52 -7.39 -41.50 25.05
C GLU A 52 -8.64 -41.61 24.16
N VAL A 53 -8.58 -41.09 22.94
CA VAL A 53 -9.57 -41.40 21.89
C VAL A 53 -8.90 -42.16 20.74
N LEU A 54 -9.09 -43.49 20.75
CA LEU A 54 -8.88 -44.39 19.62
C LEU A 54 -9.80 -44.00 18.45
N ILE A 55 -9.24 -43.93 17.24
CA ILE A 55 -10.02 -43.88 15.99
C ILE A 55 -9.76 -45.19 15.25
N ASP A 56 -10.75 -46.08 15.32
CA ASP A 56 -10.75 -47.35 14.61
C ASP A 56 -11.39 -47.22 13.22
N ALA A 57 -10.89 -48.02 12.30
CA ALA A 57 -11.26 -48.05 10.89
C ALA A 57 -12.45 -49.01 10.64
N GLU A 58 -13.09 -48.80 9.49
CA GLU A 58 -14.06 -49.67 8.81
C GLU A 58 -15.54 -49.59 9.25
N ARG A 59 -16.36 -48.99 8.37
CA ARG A 59 -17.77 -49.35 8.24
C ARG A 59 -18.15 -49.46 6.77
N ALA A 60 -18.35 -50.70 6.33
CA ALA A 60 -19.03 -51.04 5.09
C ALA A 60 -20.54 -50.81 5.24
N GLY A 61 -21.17 -50.33 4.16
CA GLY A 61 -22.61 -50.18 4.01
C GLY A 61 -22.93 -49.70 2.60
N GLN A 62 -23.63 -50.56 1.85
CA GLN A 62 -24.09 -50.39 0.47
C GLN A 62 -25.24 -49.37 0.40
N ASP A 63 -25.34 -48.66 -0.74
CA ASP A 63 -26.60 -48.28 -1.40
C ASP A 63 -26.30 -47.92 -2.88
N GLU A 64 -26.95 -48.66 -3.79
CA GLU A 64 -27.21 -48.30 -5.21
C GLU A 64 -28.28 -47.19 -5.24
N GLU A 65 -28.54 -46.35 -6.25
CA GLU A 65 -28.12 -46.10 -7.63
C GLU A 65 -28.67 -44.68 -7.93
N ASP A 66 -27.93 -43.80 -8.60
CA ASP A 66 -28.55 -43.01 -9.68
C ASP A 66 -27.50 -42.41 -10.60
N THR A 67 -27.77 -42.55 -11.90
CA THR A 67 -26.86 -42.36 -13.01
C THR A 67 -27.08 -40.99 -13.67
N VAL A 68 -26.00 -40.24 -13.93
CA VAL A 68 -25.81 -39.54 -15.23
C VAL A 68 -24.34 -39.15 -15.41
N ALA A 69 -23.82 -39.64 -16.53
CA ALA A 69 -22.42 -39.63 -16.94
C ALA A 69 -21.93 -38.28 -17.47
N SER A 70 -20.63 -38.02 -17.29
CA SER A 70 -19.69 -37.66 -18.38
C SER A 70 -18.25 -37.61 -17.86
N SER A 71 -17.68 -38.79 -17.62
CA SER A 71 -16.23 -38.98 -17.49
C SER A 71 -15.70 -39.54 -18.81
N VAL A 72 -15.16 -38.67 -19.66
CA VAL A 72 -14.38 -39.08 -20.83
C VAL A 72 -13.11 -39.74 -20.30
N LYS A 73 -13.06 -41.07 -20.35
CA LYS A 73 -11.82 -41.84 -20.21
C LYS A 73 -10.90 -41.44 -21.36
N GLU A 74 -9.78 -40.80 -21.04
CA GLU A 74 -8.64 -40.71 -21.96
C GLU A 74 -8.18 -42.15 -22.27
N GLN A 75 -8.54 -42.63 -23.45
CA GLN A 75 -7.94 -43.85 -23.99
C GLN A 75 -6.50 -43.50 -24.34
N SER A 76 -5.55 -44.10 -23.61
CA SER A 76 -4.14 -44.17 -23.96
C SER A 76 -3.93 -45.07 -25.18
N GLY A 77 -4.52 -44.69 -26.32
CA GLY A 77 -4.34 -45.34 -27.61
C GLY A 77 -3.49 -44.44 -28.50
N VAL A 78 -2.29 -44.89 -28.85
CA VAL A 78 -1.43 -44.19 -29.81
C VAL A 78 -2.12 -44.25 -31.18
N ILE A 79 -2.59 -43.12 -31.69
CA ILE A 79 -3.20 -43.02 -33.02
C ILE A 79 -2.07 -43.14 -34.06
N LEU A 80 -2.06 -44.21 -34.85
CA LEU A 80 -1.05 -44.46 -35.89
C LEU A 80 -1.59 -43.93 -37.24
N ASP A 81 -0.79 -43.13 -37.95
CA ASP A 81 -1.11 -42.73 -39.33
C ASP A 81 -0.88 -43.92 -40.30
N GLU A 82 -1.39 -43.84 -41.55
CA GLU A 82 -1.34 -44.89 -42.59
C GLU A 82 0.08 -45.45 -42.87
N SER A 83 1.14 -44.72 -42.50
CA SER A 83 2.54 -45.15 -42.59
C SER A 83 3.11 -45.79 -41.31
N GLY A 84 2.26 -46.19 -40.35
CA GLY A 84 2.67 -46.86 -39.11
C GLY A 84 3.42 -45.97 -38.12
N LYS A 85 3.40 -44.64 -38.30
CA LYS A 85 4.06 -43.68 -37.41
C LYS A 85 3.06 -43.16 -36.37
N PRO A 86 3.44 -43.09 -35.08
CA PRO A 86 2.56 -42.60 -34.03
C PRO A 86 2.34 -41.09 -34.18
N LYS A 87 1.08 -40.69 -34.37
CA LYS A 87 0.66 -39.30 -34.41
C LYS A 87 0.18 -38.90 -33.01
N PHE A 88 1.05 -38.22 -32.28
CA PHE A 88 0.66 -37.59 -31.03
C PHE A 88 -0.15 -36.33 -31.36
N THR A 89 -1.40 -36.26 -30.90
CA THR A 89 -2.10 -34.98 -30.86
C THR A 89 -1.30 -34.06 -29.94
N SER A 90 -1.09 -32.81 -30.35
CA SER A 90 -0.46 -31.84 -29.46
C SER A 90 -1.26 -31.82 -28.17
N ALA A 91 -0.60 -32.08 -27.03
CA ALA A 91 -1.24 -31.91 -25.73
C ALA A 91 -1.84 -30.49 -25.75
N ALA A 92 -3.17 -30.40 -25.72
CA ALA A 92 -3.88 -29.14 -25.76
C ALA A 92 -3.18 -28.23 -24.77
N SER A 93 -2.66 -27.10 -25.26
CA SER A 93 -1.84 -26.16 -24.50
C SER A 93 -2.50 -25.99 -23.15
N SER A 94 -1.96 -26.68 -22.14
CA SER A 94 -2.55 -26.75 -20.82
C SER A 94 -2.32 -25.36 -20.26
N GLY A 95 -3.30 -24.50 -20.54
CA GLY A 95 -3.20 -23.05 -20.40
C GLY A 95 -2.58 -22.78 -19.07
N GLN A 96 -1.42 -22.14 -19.10
CA GLN A 96 -0.46 -22.01 -18.01
C GLN A 96 -1.21 -21.80 -16.68
N LYS A 97 -1.52 -22.89 -15.97
CA LYS A 97 -2.36 -22.81 -14.78
C LYS A 97 -1.51 -22.12 -13.73
N VAL A 98 -1.84 -20.86 -13.45
CA VAL A 98 -1.17 -20.09 -12.40
C VAL A 98 -1.31 -20.89 -11.11
N LYS A 99 -0.17 -21.33 -10.54
CA LYS A 99 -0.16 -22.03 -9.26
C LYS A 99 -0.80 -21.13 -8.21
N LEU A 100 -1.56 -21.72 -7.27
CA LEU A 100 -2.03 -20.97 -6.11
C LEU A 100 -0.80 -20.55 -5.30
N GLU A 101 -0.51 -19.27 -5.36
CA GLU A 101 0.57 -18.63 -4.62
C GLU A 101 -0.07 -17.66 -3.62
N SER A 102 0.50 -17.60 -2.43
CA SER A 102 0.09 -16.67 -1.40
C SER A 102 1.28 -15.82 -0.99
N ARG A 103 1.03 -14.53 -0.79
CA ARG A 103 2.05 -13.58 -0.36
C ARG A 103 1.53 -12.76 0.81
N LYS A 104 2.38 -12.57 1.82
CA LYS A 104 2.06 -11.80 3.01
C LYS A 104 2.91 -10.54 3.02
N VAL A 105 2.27 -9.38 3.18
CA VAL A 105 2.95 -8.08 3.28
C VAL A 105 2.74 -7.53 4.70
N PRO A 106 3.81 -7.33 5.48
CA PRO A 106 3.72 -6.74 6.81
C PRO A 106 3.44 -5.24 6.72
N VAL A 107 2.57 -4.73 7.59
CA VAL A 107 2.19 -3.31 7.64
C VAL A 107 2.72 -2.68 8.93
N PRO A 108 3.51 -1.60 8.85
CA PRO A 108 3.98 -0.88 10.03
C PRO A 108 2.82 -0.35 10.89
N PRO A 109 2.96 -0.34 12.24
CA PRO A 109 1.87 0.09 13.15
C PRO A 109 1.34 1.50 12.86
N HIS A 110 2.22 2.45 12.53
CA HIS A 110 1.83 3.84 12.22
C HIS A 110 0.95 3.96 10.96
N ARG A 111 1.00 2.97 10.05
CA ARG A 111 0.21 2.95 8.80
C ARG A 111 -1.07 2.12 8.90
N MET A 112 -1.30 1.44 10.02
CA MET A 112 -2.46 0.58 10.22
C MET A 112 -3.78 1.36 10.30
N SER A 113 -3.78 2.54 10.94
CA SER A 113 -4.99 3.38 11.04
C SER A 113 -5.43 3.92 9.66
N PRO A 114 -4.53 4.53 8.85
CA PRO A 114 -4.84 4.88 7.46
C PRO A 114 -5.31 3.70 6.61
N LEU A 115 -4.70 2.52 6.79
CA LEU A 115 -5.09 1.32 6.04
C LEU A 115 -6.54 0.92 6.29
N LYS A 116 -7.00 0.97 7.56
CA LYS A 116 -8.39 0.66 7.91
C LYS A 116 -9.37 1.68 7.34
N ASN A 117 -9.06 2.97 7.48
CA ASN A 117 -9.94 4.05 7.01
C ASN A 117 -10.12 4.04 5.49
N SER A 118 -9.05 3.72 4.77
CA SER A 118 -9.03 3.71 3.31
C SER A 118 -9.22 2.32 2.70
N TRP A 119 -9.49 1.29 3.50
CA TRP A 119 -9.58 -0.11 3.03
C TRP A 119 -10.59 -0.26 1.89
N LEU A 120 -11.74 0.42 1.99
CA LEU A 120 -12.80 0.41 0.99
C LEU A 120 -12.36 0.89 -0.40
N LYS A 121 -11.30 1.71 -0.48
CA LYS A 121 -10.73 2.17 -1.75
C LYS A 121 -9.60 1.27 -2.25
N ILE A 122 -8.96 0.52 -1.34
CA ILE A 122 -7.76 -0.28 -1.61
C ILE A 122 -8.12 -1.65 -2.19
N TYR A 123 -9.12 -2.34 -1.63
CA TYR A 123 -9.44 -3.70 -2.07
C TYR A 123 -10.15 -3.79 -3.44
N PRO A 124 -11.04 -2.86 -3.87
CA PRO A 124 -11.71 -2.97 -5.18
C PRO A 124 -10.74 -3.07 -6.36
N PRO A 125 -9.73 -2.18 -6.52
CA PRO A 125 -8.82 -2.30 -7.65
C PRO A 125 -7.99 -3.60 -7.63
N LEU A 126 -7.72 -4.18 -6.45
CA LEU A 126 -7.03 -5.47 -6.35
C LEU A 126 -7.91 -6.65 -6.76
N VAL A 127 -9.19 -6.63 -6.38
CA VAL A 127 -10.13 -7.72 -6.68
C VAL A 127 -10.67 -7.61 -8.10
N ASP A 128 -11.00 -6.41 -8.57
CA ASP A 128 -11.67 -6.23 -9.86
C ASP A 128 -10.68 -6.32 -11.02
N HIS A 129 -9.52 -5.65 -10.92
CA HIS A 129 -8.54 -5.65 -12.01
C HIS A 129 -7.66 -6.90 -11.99
N LEU A 130 -7.16 -7.31 -10.82
CA LEU A 130 -6.19 -8.41 -10.69
C LEU A 130 -6.83 -9.74 -10.26
N LYS A 131 -8.11 -9.75 -9.85
CA LYS A 131 -8.83 -10.96 -9.40
C LYS A 131 -8.09 -11.71 -8.29
N LEU A 132 -7.47 -10.96 -7.39
CA LEU A 132 -6.77 -11.52 -6.23
C LEU A 132 -7.70 -11.62 -5.03
N GLN A 133 -7.54 -12.66 -4.23
CA GLN A 133 -8.19 -12.72 -2.92
C GLN A 133 -7.33 -12.00 -1.89
N VAL A 134 -7.91 -11.02 -1.21
CA VAL A 134 -7.20 -10.20 -0.23
C VAL A 134 -7.82 -10.40 1.16
N ARG A 135 -6.98 -10.65 2.16
CA ARG A 135 -7.38 -10.75 3.57
C ARG A 135 -6.49 -9.86 4.43
N MET A 136 -7.08 -9.19 5.41
CA MET A 136 -6.35 -8.36 6.36
C MET A 136 -6.37 -9.03 7.74
N ASN A 137 -5.20 -9.45 8.22
CA ASN A 137 -5.07 -10.02 9.56
C ASN A 137 -4.65 -8.93 10.56
N LEU A 138 -5.59 -8.54 11.43
CA LEU A 138 -5.37 -7.47 12.41
C LEU A 138 -4.43 -7.88 13.55
N LYS A 139 -4.42 -9.16 13.94
CA LYS A 139 -3.55 -9.69 15.00
C LYS A 139 -2.07 -9.65 14.60
N THR A 140 -1.75 -10.18 13.42
CA THR A 140 -0.39 -10.23 12.88
C THR A 140 0.02 -8.96 12.14
N LYS A 141 -0.91 -8.01 11.92
CA LYS A 141 -0.69 -6.76 11.16
C LYS A 141 -0.15 -7.01 9.75
N THR A 142 -0.64 -8.08 9.11
CA THR A 142 -0.23 -8.48 7.76
C THR A 142 -1.42 -8.49 6.81
N VAL A 143 -1.21 -8.04 5.58
CA VAL A 143 -2.16 -8.24 4.48
C VAL A 143 -1.73 -9.47 3.69
N GLU A 144 -2.64 -10.42 3.55
CA GLU A 144 -2.43 -11.67 2.81
C GLU A 144 -3.13 -11.56 1.45
N LEU A 145 -2.37 -11.80 0.38
CA LEU A 145 -2.86 -11.90 -0.99
C LEU A 145 -2.76 -13.35 -1.44
N ARG A 146 -3.79 -13.85 -2.11
CA ARG A 146 -3.79 -15.18 -2.72
C ARG A 146 -4.23 -15.07 -4.17
N SER A 147 -3.52 -15.74 -5.08
CA SER A 147 -4.00 -15.94 -6.44
C SER A 147 -5.17 -16.93 -6.44
N CYS A 148 -6.08 -16.79 -7.39
CA CYS A 148 -7.18 -17.73 -7.59
C CYS A 148 -7.22 -18.20 -9.04
N ASN A 149 -8.03 -19.22 -9.34
CA ASN A 149 -8.14 -19.77 -10.70
C ASN A 149 -8.68 -18.76 -11.73
N LYS A 150 -9.23 -17.62 -11.28
CA LYS A 150 -9.69 -16.53 -12.15
C LYS A 150 -8.58 -15.53 -12.50
N THR A 151 -7.43 -15.60 -11.83
CA THR A 151 -6.26 -14.75 -12.09
C THR A 151 -5.56 -15.25 -13.34
N THR A 152 -5.62 -14.47 -14.43
CA THR A 152 -5.01 -14.83 -15.71
C THR A 152 -3.52 -14.51 -15.76
N ASP A 153 -3.09 -13.44 -15.07
CA ASP A 153 -1.72 -12.94 -15.16
C ASP A 153 -0.81 -13.48 -14.04
N PRO A 154 0.33 -14.10 -14.36
CA PRO A 154 1.28 -14.59 -13.36
C PRO A 154 1.92 -13.45 -12.55
N GLY A 155 2.06 -12.26 -13.14
CA GLY A 155 2.61 -11.07 -12.48
C GLY A 155 1.63 -10.32 -11.57
N ALA A 156 0.35 -10.72 -11.55
CA ALA A 156 -0.68 -10.00 -10.81
C ALA A 156 -0.41 -9.97 -9.30
N LEU A 157 0.02 -11.11 -8.74
CA LEU A 157 0.30 -11.21 -7.30
C LEU A 157 1.45 -10.28 -6.90
N GLN A 158 2.47 -10.14 -7.75
CA GLN A 158 3.59 -9.24 -7.51
C GLN A 158 3.15 -7.78 -7.56
N LYS A 159 2.37 -7.38 -8.59
CA LYS A 159 1.80 -6.02 -8.68
C LYS A 159 0.92 -5.68 -7.48
N GLY A 160 0.09 -6.62 -7.02
CA GLY A 160 -0.73 -6.44 -5.82
C GLY A 160 0.11 -6.29 -4.54
N ALA A 161 1.20 -7.05 -4.42
CA ALA A 161 2.14 -6.91 -3.32
C ALA A 161 2.87 -5.57 -3.35
N ASP A 162 3.31 -5.12 -4.52
CA ASP A 162 3.98 -3.83 -4.71
C ASP A 162 3.05 -2.64 -4.47
N PHE A 163 1.76 -2.76 -4.82
CA PHE A 163 0.72 -1.78 -4.49
C PHE A 163 0.56 -1.59 -2.98
N ILE A 164 0.39 -2.69 -2.23
CA ILE A 164 0.29 -2.62 -0.76
C ILE A 164 1.60 -2.10 -0.19
N LYS A 165 2.75 -2.55 -0.70
CA LYS A 165 4.06 -2.08 -0.27
C LYS A 165 4.18 -0.57 -0.47
N ALA A 166 3.77 -0.01 -1.61
CA ALA A 166 3.75 1.43 -1.85
C ALA A 166 2.93 2.17 -0.79
N PHE A 167 1.73 1.66 -0.48
CA PHE A 167 0.89 2.24 0.56
C PHE A 167 1.54 2.17 1.95
N THR A 168 2.23 1.06 2.28
CA THR A 168 2.96 0.93 3.56
C THR A 168 4.14 1.88 3.67
N LEU A 169 4.77 2.24 2.54
CA LEU A 169 5.86 3.22 2.49
C LEU A 169 5.38 4.67 2.61
N GLY A 170 4.06 4.90 2.58
CA GLY A 170 3.46 6.22 2.80
C GLY A 170 3.02 6.94 1.53
N PHE A 171 3.03 6.28 0.37
CA PHE A 171 2.43 6.84 -0.84
C PHE A 171 0.92 6.95 -0.72
N ASP A 172 0.35 7.87 -1.48
CA ASP A 172 -1.09 8.03 -1.58
C ASP A 172 -1.72 6.88 -2.37
N ILE A 173 -3.02 6.66 -2.18
CA ILE A 173 -3.77 5.56 -2.80
C ILE A 173 -3.84 5.77 -4.31
N ASP A 174 -4.09 7.00 -4.75
CA ASP A 174 -4.22 7.32 -6.18
C ASP A 174 -2.90 7.09 -6.93
N ASP A 175 -1.77 7.44 -6.29
CA ASP A 175 -0.43 7.18 -6.82
C ASP A 175 -0.10 5.68 -6.81
N ALA A 176 -0.53 4.96 -5.77
CA ALA A 176 -0.39 3.51 -5.72
C ALA A 176 -1.22 2.82 -6.82
N ILE A 177 -2.43 3.30 -7.11
CA ILE A 177 -3.27 2.76 -8.21
C ILE A 177 -2.55 2.91 -9.55
N ALA A 178 -1.72 3.95 -9.74
CA ALA A 178 -0.93 4.10 -10.95
C ALA A 178 0.04 2.93 -11.18
N LEU A 179 0.59 2.31 -10.12
CA LEU A 179 1.43 1.10 -10.21
C LEU A 179 0.66 -0.12 -10.72
N LEU A 180 -0.65 -0.18 -10.51
CA LEU A 180 -1.48 -1.27 -11.03
C LEU A 180 -1.79 -1.09 -12.53
N ARG A 181 -1.74 0.15 -13.02
CA ARG A 181 -2.05 0.48 -14.43
C ARG A 181 -0.82 0.43 -15.32
N LEU A 182 0.32 0.93 -14.83
CA LEU A 182 1.55 1.06 -15.60
C LEU A 182 2.67 0.22 -14.96
N ASP A 183 3.27 -0.66 -15.77
CA ASP A 183 4.31 -1.60 -15.34
C ASP A 183 5.73 -1.00 -15.35
N ASP A 184 5.89 0.20 -15.87
CA ASP A 184 7.16 0.92 -15.98
C ASP A 184 7.46 1.85 -14.78
N LEU A 185 6.53 1.90 -13.81
CA LEU A 185 6.73 2.60 -12.55
C LEU A 185 7.46 1.71 -11.54
N TYR A 186 8.50 2.27 -10.95
CA TYR A 186 9.29 1.63 -9.92
C TYR A 186 9.22 2.44 -8.63
N ILE A 187 9.50 1.78 -7.51
CA ILE A 187 9.70 2.43 -6.21
C ILE A 187 11.15 2.23 -5.83
N GLU A 188 11.83 3.33 -5.56
CA GLU A 188 13.17 3.31 -5.00
C GLU A 188 13.16 3.85 -3.58
N THR A 189 13.89 3.17 -2.70
CA THR A 189 14.14 3.61 -1.34
C THR A 189 15.63 3.84 -1.16
N PHE A 190 16.01 5.00 -0.65
CA PHE A 190 17.38 5.28 -0.25
C PHE A 190 17.42 5.94 1.13
N GLU A 191 18.51 5.75 1.86
CA GLU A 191 18.74 6.40 3.13
C GLU A 191 19.70 7.58 2.96
N ILE A 192 19.48 8.68 3.70
CA ILE A 192 20.36 9.86 3.64
C ILE A 192 21.81 9.49 4.05
N LYS A 193 21.95 8.51 4.95
CA LYS A 193 23.24 8.03 5.45
C LYS A 193 24.12 7.40 4.36
N ASP A 194 23.52 6.83 3.32
CA ASP A 194 24.25 6.18 2.22
C ASP A 194 25.00 7.20 1.35
N ILE A 195 24.54 8.46 1.34
CA ILE A 195 25.15 9.55 0.56
C ILE A 195 26.20 10.27 1.40
N LYS A 196 25.82 10.62 2.64
CA LYS A 196 26.67 11.35 3.57
C LYS A 196 26.30 10.99 4.99
N THR A 197 27.32 10.66 5.78
CA THR A 197 27.16 10.36 7.20
C THR A 197 26.90 11.65 7.99
N LEU A 198 25.63 12.05 8.05
CA LEU A 198 25.17 13.22 8.80
C LEU A 198 24.60 12.77 10.16
N LYS A 199 24.87 13.56 11.21
CA LYS A 199 24.38 13.31 12.58
C LYS A 199 23.59 14.51 13.10
N GLY A 200 22.56 14.25 13.91
CA GLY A 200 21.79 15.25 14.64
C GLY A 200 21.28 16.40 13.78
N ASP A 201 21.64 17.63 14.15
CA ASP A 201 21.20 18.88 13.51
C ASP A 201 21.50 18.95 12.01
N HIS A 202 22.59 18.33 11.56
CA HIS A 202 22.93 18.32 10.14
C HIS A 202 21.96 17.44 9.33
N LEU A 203 21.46 16.36 9.92
CA LEU A 203 20.45 15.50 9.30
C LEU A 203 19.11 16.24 9.22
N SER A 204 18.66 16.83 10.33
CA SER A 204 17.43 17.65 10.37
C SER A 204 17.48 18.81 9.37
N ARG A 205 18.63 19.50 9.28
CA ARG A 205 18.86 20.55 8.27
C ARG A 205 18.80 20.02 6.85
N ALA A 206 19.39 18.85 6.58
CA ALA A 206 19.33 18.24 5.24
C ALA A 206 17.88 17.90 4.86
N ILE A 207 17.11 17.29 5.77
CA ILE A 207 15.68 17.00 5.56
C ILE A 207 14.90 18.30 5.30
N GLY A 208 15.15 19.35 6.09
CA GLY A 208 14.53 20.67 5.91
C GLY A 208 14.83 21.30 4.54
N ARG A 209 16.00 21.03 3.95
CA ARG A 209 16.33 21.49 2.58
C ARG A 209 15.61 20.71 1.50
N ILE A 210 15.36 19.42 1.72
CA ILE A 210 14.64 18.57 0.75
C ILE A 210 13.16 18.92 0.73
N ALA A 211 12.55 19.07 1.91
CA ALA A 211 11.18 19.57 2.01
C ALA A 211 11.08 21.01 1.47
N GLY A 212 11.99 21.88 1.90
CA GLY A 212 11.87 23.33 1.70
C GLY A 212 10.74 23.92 2.55
N LYS A 213 10.50 25.22 2.40
CA LYS A 213 9.37 25.89 3.06
C LYS A 213 8.06 25.26 2.59
N ASP A 214 7.26 24.73 3.52
CA ASP A 214 5.96 24.11 3.26
C ASP A 214 5.97 23.02 2.18
N GLY A 215 7.09 22.30 2.03
CA GLY A 215 7.20 21.27 0.99
C GLY A 215 7.39 21.81 -0.44
N ARG A 216 7.60 23.13 -0.63
CA ARG A 216 7.70 23.75 -1.96
C ARG A 216 8.86 23.18 -2.79
N THR A 217 9.99 22.85 -2.18
CA THR A 217 11.14 22.28 -2.89
C THR A 217 10.87 20.84 -3.32
N LYS A 218 10.29 20.04 -2.42
CA LYS A 218 9.81 18.68 -2.73
C LYS A 218 8.83 18.70 -3.90
N PHE A 219 7.79 19.53 -3.82
CA PHE A 219 6.76 19.64 -4.85
C PHE A 219 7.31 20.09 -6.21
N ALA A 220 8.28 21.01 -6.20
CA ALA A 220 8.95 21.44 -7.43
C ALA A 220 9.73 20.30 -8.10
N ILE A 221 10.40 19.43 -7.33
CA ILE A 221 11.11 18.26 -7.86
C ILE A 221 10.11 17.26 -8.42
N GLU A 222 9.04 16.96 -7.68
CA GLU A 222 7.97 16.04 -8.09
C GLU A 222 7.37 16.46 -9.44
N ASN A 223 6.95 17.73 -9.58
CA ASN A 223 6.35 18.24 -10.80
C ASN A 223 7.34 18.30 -11.98
N SER A 224 8.60 18.67 -11.72
CA SER A 224 9.62 18.77 -12.78
C SER A 224 10.00 17.41 -13.36
N THR A 225 10.03 16.37 -12.50
CA THR A 225 10.48 15.02 -12.85
C THR A 225 9.34 14.04 -13.10
N ARG A 226 8.07 14.42 -12.84
CA ARG A 226 6.90 13.54 -12.86
C ARG A 226 7.07 12.32 -11.94
N THR A 227 7.57 12.56 -10.73
CA THR A 227 7.74 11.54 -9.69
C THR A 227 6.91 11.89 -8.47
N ARG A 228 6.70 10.91 -7.59
CA ARG A 228 6.12 11.09 -6.26
C ARG A 228 7.17 10.78 -5.22
N ILE A 229 7.32 11.65 -4.23
CA ILE A 229 8.35 11.53 -3.20
C ILE A 229 7.67 11.44 -1.83
N VAL A 230 8.11 10.50 -1.00
CA VAL A 230 7.74 10.42 0.41
C VAL A 230 9.00 10.56 1.25
N LEU A 231 8.95 11.46 2.22
CA LEU A 231 10.04 11.75 3.15
C LEU A 231 9.68 11.10 4.48
N ALA A 232 10.48 10.13 4.92
CA ALA A 232 10.31 9.39 6.17
C ALA A 232 11.60 9.49 7.00
N ASP A 233 11.80 10.65 7.64
CA ASP A 233 12.99 11.00 8.42
C ASP A 233 14.30 10.73 7.67
N SER A 234 14.94 9.59 7.92
CA SER A 234 16.19 9.16 7.28
C SER A 234 15.99 8.54 5.90
N LYS A 235 14.81 7.94 5.65
CA LYS A 235 14.49 7.21 4.42
C LYS A 235 13.67 8.07 3.48
N ILE A 236 14.01 8.01 2.20
CA ILE A 236 13.31 8.72 1.15
C ILE A 236 12.85 7.69 0.13
N HIS A 237 11.56 7.74 -0.19
CA HIS A 237 10.95 6.87 -1.18
C HIS A 237 10.60 7.71 -2.40
N ILE A 238 10.99 7.25 -3.58
CA ILE A 238 10.66 7.88 -4.87
C ILE A 238 9.91 6.85 -5.71
N LEU A 239 8.76 7.26 -6.24
CA LEU A 239 7.96 6.49 -7.18
C LEU A 239 7.96 7.20 -8.54
N GLY A 240 8.21 6.45 -9.61
CA GLY A 240 8.15 6.96 -10.98
C GLY A 240 8.83 6.05 -12.00
N GLY A 241 8.96 6.53 -13.23
CA GLY A 241 9.74 5.81 -14.25
C GLY A 241 11.24 5.78 -13.93
N PHE A 242 11.96 4.76 -14.38
CA PHE A 242 13.39 4.56 -14.07
C PHE A 242 14.28 5.80 -14.35
N THR A 243 14.10 6.43 -15.51
CA THR A 243 14.84 7.64 -15.90
C THR A 243 14.49 8.85 -15.03
N HIS A 244 13.20 9.01 -14.71
CA HIS A 244 12.68 10.07 -13.87
C HIS A 244 13.17 9.95 -12.42
N ILE A 245 13.16 8.73 -11.88
CA ILE A 245 13.70 8.43 -10.54
C ILE A 245 15.17 8.82 -10.46
N LYS A 246 15.99 8.46 -11.45
CA LYS A 246 17.42 8.81 -11.46
C LYS A 246 17.64 10.32 -11.41
N LEU A 247 16.84 11.08 -12.14
CA LEU A 247 16.90 12.54 -12.14
C LEU A 247 16.47 13.14 -10.80
N ALA A 248 15.35 12.66 -10.23
CA ALA A 248 14.88 13.08 -8.92
C ALA A 248 15.90 12.76 -7.82
N ARG A 249 16.48 11.56 -7.85
CA ARG A 249 17.55 11.13 -6.94
C ARG A 249 18.75 12.06 -7.02
N HIS A 250 19.20 12.41 -8.23
CA HIS A 250 20.32 13.35 -8.41
C HIS A 250 20.02 14.74 -7.81
N ALA A 251 18.79 15.24 -7.97
CA ALA A 251 18.37 16.51 -7.36
C ALA A 251 18.35 16.44 -5.82
N VAL A 252 17.82 15.35 -5.26
CA VAL A 252 17.78 15.14 -3.79
C VAL A 252 19.18 14.95 -3.21
N VAL A 253 20.04 14.17 -3.86
CA VAL A 253 21.45 14.00 -3.47
C VAL A 253 22.17 15.35 -3.49
N SER A 254 21.95 16.17 -4.51
CA SER A 254 22.56 17.51 -4.60
C SER A 254 22.13 18.42 -3.45
N LEU A 255 20.87 18.33 -3.00
CA LEU A 255 20.36 19.06 -1.84
C LEU A 255 21.03 18.60 -0.54
N ILE A 256 21.18 17.28 -0.35
CA ILE A 256 21.83 16.67 0.81
C ILE A 256 23.31 17.07 0.89
N LEU A 257 24.02 17.10 -0.25
CA LEU A 257 25.43 17.46 -0.33
C LEU A 257 25.69 18.95 -0.05
N GLY A 258 24.66 19.78 -0.12
CA GLY A 258 24.79 21.18 0.25
C GLY A 258 24.56 22.19 -0.87
N SER A 259 24.15 21.74 -2.07
CA SER A 259 23.91 22.64 -3.21
C SER A 259 22.78 23.63 -2.93
N PRO A 260 22.94 24.92 -3.24
CA PRO A 260 21.89 25.91 -3.01
C PRO A 260 20.64 25.61 -3.86
N PRO A 261 19.41 25.78 -3.32
CA PRO A 261 18.18 25.40 -4.00
C PRO A 261 17.99 26.13 -5.34
N GLY A 262 18.47 27.37 -5.47
CA GLY A 262 18.45 28.13 -6.73
C GLY A 262 19.15 27.40 -7.89
N LYS A 263 20.31 26.79 -7.63
CA LYS A 263 21.05 26.01 -8.64
C LYS A 263 20.27 24.77 -9.07
N ILE A 264 19.56 24.12 -8.14
CA ILE A 264 18.78 22.92 -8.40
C ILE A 264 17.54 23.26 -9.21
N TYR A 265 16.86 24.38 -8.93
CA TYR A 265 15.74 24.85 -9.76
C TYR A 265 16.16 25.14 -11.20
N GLY A 266 17.32 25.76 -11.40
CA GLY A 266 17.88 25.98 -12.74
C GLY A 266 18.11 24.66 -13.48
N ASN A 267 18.78 23.70 -12.83
CA ASN A 267 19.05 22.39 -13.43
C ASN A 267 17.76 21.61 -13.74
N LEU A 268 16.80 21.57 -12.80
CA LEU A 268 15.51 20.93 -13.00
C LEU A 268 14.73 21.53 -14.17
N ARG A 269 14.78 22.86 -14.34
CA ARG A 269 14.13 23.53 -15.47
C ARG A 269 14.74 23.11 -16.80
N THR A 270 16.08 23.12 -16.91
CA THR A 270 16.78 22.69 -18.12
C THR A 270 16.50 21.23 -18.46
N VAL A 271 16.56 20.35 -17.46
CA VAL A 271 16.31 18.92 -17.71
C VAL A 271 14.83 18.66 -18.02
N SER A 272 13.91 19.34 -17.33
CA SER A 272 12.47 19.21 -17.62
C SER A 272 12.13 19.69 -19.04
N SER A 273 12.75 20.78 -19.53
CA SER A 273 12.59 21.23 -20.93
C SER A 273 13.05 20.15 -21.91
N ARG A 274 14.25 19.60 -21.70
CA ARG A 274 14.80 18.53 -22.57
C ARG A 274 13.96 17.26 -22.55
N MET A 275 13.41 16.89 -21.39
CA MET A 275 12.53 15.71 -21.26
C MET A 275 11.18 15.93 -21.92
N LYS A 276 10.70 17.17 -22.00
CA LYS A 276 9.48 17.53 -22.73
C LYS A 276 9.70 17.62 -24.24
N GLU A 277 10.87 18.05 -24.70
CA GLU A 277 11.21 18.16 -26.13
C GLU A 277 11.49 16.81 -26.81
N ARG A 278 11.83 15.78 -26.02
CA ARG A 278 12.13 14.44 -26.54
C ARG A 278 10.90 13.67 -27.03
N TYR A 279 9.70 14.19 -26.76
CA TYR A 279 8.39 13.59 -27.08
C TYR A 279 7.42 14.68 -27.54
#